data_AF-A0A941UR33-F1
#
_entry.id   AF-A0A941UR33-F1
#
_cell.length_a   1.000
_cell.length_b   1.000
_cell.length_c   1.000
_cell.angle_alpha   90.00
_cell.angle_beta   90.00
_cell.angle_gamma   90.00
#
_symmetry.space_group_name_H-M   'P 1'
#
loop_
_entity.id
_entity.type
_entity.pdbx_description
1 polymer ?
#
loop_
_entity_poly.entity_id
_entity_poly.type
_entity_poly.pdbx_seq_one_letter_code
_entity_poly.pdbx_strand_id
1 'polypeptide(L)'
;MDNKSEKKEHKATSGLIPAHGGYRSLKSYQMSEIVYDATTAFCNRLIDRRSRTHDQMVQAARSGKQNIAEGSMASGTSRKTELKLVGVARASLEELLLDCEDFLRQKKLALWGKEHPKAKEVRQLAYKKDRSYAL
;
A
#
# COMPACT_ATOMS: atom_id res chain seq x y z
N MET A 1 -11.19 -51.14 -21.83
CA MET A 1 -11.49 -49.74 -22.16
C MET A 1 -12.91 -49.50 -21.71
N ASP A 2 -13.12 -48.74 -20.63
CA ASP A 2 -14.38 -48.05 -20.37
C ASP A 2 -14.11 -46.92 -19.40
N ASN A 3 -14.18 -45.72 -19.96
CA ASN A 3 -13.78 -44.45 -19.40
C ASN A 3 -14.95 -43.87 -18.60
N LYS A 4 -14.94 -44.02 -17.27
CA LYS A 4 -15.90 -43.33 -16.39
C LYS A 4 -15.22 -42.11 -15.80
N SER A 5 -15.40 -41.00 -16.49
CA SER A 5 -14.95 -39.67 -16.11
C SER A 5 -15.53 -39.27 -14.75
N GLU A 6 -14.64 -39.09 -13.78
CA GLU A 6 -14.91 -38.42 -12.51
C GLU A 6 -15.35 -36.97 -12.79
N LYS A 7 -16.63 -36.68 -12.59
CA LYS A 7 -17.12 -35.30 -12.52
C LYS A 7 -16.65 -34.69 -11.20
N LYS A 8 -15.61 -33.86 -11.25
CA LYS A 8 -15.29 -32.91 -10.18
C LYS A 8 -16.44 -31.91 -10.04
N GLU A 9 -17.20 -32.00 -8.96
CA GLU A 9 -18.14 -30.96 -8.56
C GLU A 9 -17.38 -29.69 -8.14
N HIS A 10 -17.32 -28.71 -9.04
CA HIS A 10 -17.01 -27.33 -8.66
C HIS A 10 -18.21 -26.75 -7.92
N LYS A 11 -18.17 -26.78 -6.58
CA LYS A 11 -19.13 -26.10 -5.72
C LYS A 11 -18.94 -24.58 -5.86
N ALA A 12 -19.61 -23.99 -6.84
CA ALA A 12 -19.72 -22.54 -6.97
C ALA A 12 -20.64 -22.01 -5.86
N THR A 13 -20.07 -21.42 -4.82
CA THR A 13 -20.85 -20.56 -3.91
C THR A 13 -21.10 -19.23 -4.62
N SER A 14 -22.12 -19.19 -5.49
CA SER A 14 -22.52 -17.98 -6.21
C SER A 14 -23.43 -17.12 -5.33
N GLY A 15 -22.83 -16.30 -4.47
CA GLY A 15 -23.48 -15.06 -4.07
C GLY A 15 -23.48 -14.10 -5.26
N LEU A 16 -24.58 -13.36 -5.48
CA LEU A 16 -24.70 -12.32 -6.52
C LEU A 16 -23.54 -11.30 -6.45
N ILE A 17 -22.95 -11.14 -5.27
CA ILE A 17 -21.85 -10.24 -4.97
C ILE A 17 -20.60 -11.07 -4.60
N PRO A 18 -19.47 -10.92 -5.32
CA PRO A 18 -18.19 -11.54 -4.95
C PRO A 18 -17.69 -11.07 -3.57
N ALA A 19 -16.78 -11.82 -2.95
CA ALA A 19 -16.13 -11.38 -1.72
C ALA A 19 -15.39 -10.04 -1.92
N HIS A 20 -15.65 -9.06 -1.06
CA HIS A 20 -15.13 -7.69 -1.13
C HIS A 20 -14.95 -7.11 0.27
N GLY A 21 -14.26 -5.97 0.40
CA GLY A 21 -14.09 -5.27 1.69
C GLY A 21 -13.10 -5.89 2.69
N GLY A 22 -12.46 -7.01 2.36
CA GLY A 22 -11.37 -7.62 3.13
C GLY A 22 -10.03 -6.86 3.07
N TYR A 23 -10.06 -5.54 2.94
CA TYR A 23 -8.86 -4.74 2.68
C TYR A 23 -7.80 -4.85 3.79
N ARG A 24 -8.22 -5.07 5.04
CA ARG A 24 -7.31 -5.25 6.18
C ARG A 24 -6.38 -6.46 6.04
N SER A 25 -6.75 -7.47 5.27
CA SER A 25 -5.88 -8.62 4.96
C SER A 25 -5.00 -8.40 3.71
N LEU A 26 -5.19 -7.31 2.97
CA LEU A 26 -4.35 -7.00 1.81
C LEU A 26 -2.96 -6.58 2.29
N LYS A 27 -1.93 -7.28 1.81
CA LYS A 27 -0.53 -6.92 2.07
C LYS A 27 -0.21 -5.48 1.64
N SER A 28 -0.85 -5.00 0.57
CA SER A 28 -0.73 -3.63 0.07
C SER A 28 -1.30 -2.60 1.05
N TYR A 29 -2.46 -2.87 1.65
CA TYR A 29 -3.04 -2.00 2.67
C TYR A 29 -2.20 -1.96 3.93
N GLN A 30 -1.79 -3.14 4.43
CA GLN A 30 -0.93 -3.23 5.62
C GLN A 30 0.41 -2.52 5.41
N MET A 31 0.97 -2.58 4.20
CA MET A 31 2.20 -1.87 3.86
C MET A 31 1.99 -0.36 3.75
N SER A 32 0.91 0.09 3.10
CA SER A 32 0.61 1.52 2.99
C SER A 32 0.27 2.15 4.35
N GLU A 33 -0.22 1.36 5.31
CA GLU A 33 -0.36 1.78 6.71
C GLU A 33 0.98 2.05 7.38
N ILE A 34 1.94 1.12 7.29
CA ILE A 34 3.31 1.34 7.79
C ILE A 34 3.93 2.58 7.13
N VAL A 35 3.77 2.71 5.80
CA VAL A 35 4.30 3.88 5.06
C VAL A 35 3.67 5.17 5.59
N TYR A 36 2.37 5.19 5.84
CA TYR A 36 1.69 6.37 6.40
C TYR A 36 2.22 6.76 7.78
N ASP A 37 2.36 5.79 8.68
CA ASP A 37 2.86 6.06 10.03
C ASP A 37 4.32 6.51 10.02
N ALA A 38 5.15 5.86 9.20
CA ALA A 38 6.56 6.22 9.00
C ALA A 38 6.71 7.61 8.39
N THR A 39 5.92 7.96 7.38
CA THR A 39 5.92 9.30 6.78
C THR A 39 5.50 10.34 7.80
N THR A 40 4.47 10.08 8.60
CA THR A 40 4.03 11.01 9.66
C THR A 40 5.15 11.26 10.67
N ALA A 41 5.81 10.20 11.14
CA ALA A 41 6.95 10.30 12.06
C ALA A 41 8.14 11.03 11.43
N PHE A 42 8.46 10.72 10.17
CA PHE A 42 9.52 11.37 9.39
C PHE A 42 9.26 12.87 9.23
N CYS A 43 8.09 13.26 8.73
CA CYS A 43 7.71 14.65 8.53
C CYS A 43 7.72 15.42 9.84
N ASN A 44 7.17 14.86 10.92
CA ASN A 44 7.16 15.51 12.25
C ASN A 44 8.56 15.74 12.82
N ARG A 45 9.55 14.94 12.44
CA ARG A 45 10.92 15.02 12.96
C ARG A 45 11.84 15.85 12.09
N LEU A 46 11.70 15.78 10.76
CA LEU A 46 12.71 16.22 9.81
C LEU A 46 12.24 17.31 8.85
N ILE A 47 10.95 17.64 8.86
CA ILE A 47 10.36 18.68 8.01
C ILE A 47 9.65 19.69 8.92
N ASP A 48 9.77 20.97 8.58
CA ASP A 48 9.04 22.02 9.30
C ASP A 48 7.52 21.73 9.21
N ARG A 49 6.89 21.64 10.39
CA ARG A 49 5.46 21.34 10.56
C ARG A 49 4.54 22.35 9.89
N ARG A 50 5.03 23.57 9.60
CA ARG A 50 4.26 24.62 8.92
C ARG A 50 4.54 24.68 7.42
N SER A 51 5.45 23.84 6.91
CA SER A 51 5.78 23.83 5.50
C SER A 51 4.74 23.08 4.68
N ARG A 52 4.55 23.54 3.44
CA ARG A 52 3.68 22.88 2.48
C ARG A 52 4.13 21.44 2.16
N THR A 53 5.43 21.19 2.16
CA THR A 53 6.01 19.86 1.96
C THR A 53 5.58 18.87 3.03
N HIS A 54 5.50 19.30 4.31
CA HIS A 54 5.00 18.44 5.39
C HIS A 54 3.58 17.95 5.09
N ASP A 55 2.67 18.89 4.80
CA ASP A 55 1.28 18.58 4.50
C ASP A 55 1.14 17.68 3.27
N GLN A 56 1.89 17.95 2.21
CA GLN A 56 1.84 17.20 0.96
C GLN A 56 2.27 15.75 1.15
N MET A 57 3.41 15.51 1.80
CA MET A 57 3.89 14.15 2.03
C MET A 57 2.94 13.34 2.91
N VAL A 58 2.44 13.92 4.01
CA VAL A 58 1.50 13.24 4.90
C VAL A 58 0.18 12.95 4.17
N GLN A 59 -0.31 13.88 3.36
CA GLN A 59 -1.55 13.71 2.60
C GLN A 59 -1.40 12.65 1.50
N ALA A 60 -0.29 12.63 0.76
CA ALA A 60 -0.01 11.64 -0.27
C ALA A 60 0.00 10.22 0.33
N ALA A 61 0.70 10.04 1.46
CA ALA A 61 0.74 8.77 2.18
C ALA A 61 -0.66 8.33 2.66
N ARG A 62 -1.44 9.26 3.23
CA ARG A 62 -2.82 9.01 3.67
C ARG A 62 -3.72 8.62 2.50
N SER A 63 -3.65 9.37 1.40
CA SER A 63 -4.42 9.13 0.17
C SER A 63 -4.13 7.75 -0.40
N GLY A 64 -2.85 7.36 -0.47
CA GLY A 64 -2.43 6.04 -0.93
C GLY A 64 -3.11 4.91 -0.14
N LYS A 65 -3.08 5.00 1.20
CA LYS A 65 -3.72 4.01 2.09
C LYS A 65 -5.25 3.97 1.91
N GLN A 66 -5.91 5.12 1.90
CA GLN A 66 -7.37 5.22 1.83
C GLN A 66 -7.92 4.68 0.52
N ASN A 67 -7.30 5.04 -0.61
CA ASN A 67 -7.75 4.57 -1.91
C ASN A 67 -7.62 3.04 -2.09
N ILE A 68 -6.66 2.39 -1.41
CA ILE A 68 -6.59 0.92 -1.36
C ILE A 68 -7.81 0.33 -0.62
N ALA A 69 -8.16 0.90 0.53
CA ALA A 69 -9.32 0.45 1.31
C ALA A 69 -10.63 0.68 0.53
N GLU A 70 -10.82 1.88 0.01
CA GLU A 70 -12.01 2.26 -0.77
C GLU A 70 -12.14 1.42 -2.04
N GLY A 71 -11.04 1.20 -2.77
CA GLY A 71 -11.01 0.35 -3.97
C GLY A 71 -11.44 -1.09 -3.65
N SER A 72 -10.94 -1.65 -2.56
CA SER A 72 -11.30 -3.00 -2.11
C SER A 72 -12.74 -3.11 -1.60
N MET A 73 -13.32 -2.04 -1.03
CA MET A 73 -14.74 -2.00 -0.68
C MET A 73 -15.62 -1.92 -1.93
N ALA A 74 -15.21 -1.14 -2.93
CA ALA A 74 -15.96 -0.94 -4.16
C ALA A 74 -15.91 -2.15 -5.12
N SER A 75 -14.97 -3.09 -4.95
CA SER A 75 -14.81 -4.24 -5.85
C SER A 75 -16.03 -5.17 -5.92
N GLY A 76 -16.84 -5.19 -4.84
CA GLY A 76 -18.10 -5.94 -4.81
C GLY A 76 -19.18 -5.35 -5.71
N THR A 77 -19.14 -4.05 -6.00
CA THR A 77 -20.18 -3.35 -6.76
C THR A 77 -19.70 -2.86 -8.13
N SER A 78 -18.41 -2.52 -8.27
CA SER A 78 -17.84 -1.96 -9.50
C SER A 78 -16.34 -2.20 -9.63
N ARG A 79 -15.96 -3.10 -10.55
CA ARG A 79 -14.56 -3.30 -10.95
C ARG A 79 -13.93 -2.04 -11.56
N LYS A 80 -14.73 -1.21 -12.25
CA LYS A 80 -14.26 0.06 -12.82
C LYS A 80 -13.81 1.01 -11.72
N THR A 81 -14.58 1.09 -10.63
CA THR A 81 -14.25 1.93 -9.47
C THR A 81 -13.04 1.39 -8.72
N GLU A 82 -12.98 0.07 -8.49
CA GLU A 82 -11.81 -0.60 -7.91
C GLU A 82 -10.53 -0.25 -8.67
N LEU A 83 -10.49 -0.45 -9.99
CA LEU A 83 -9.32 -0.15 -10.81
C LEU A 83 -8.93 1.33 -10.76
N LYS A 84 -9.92 2.24 -10.79
CA LYS A 84 -9.68 3.67 -10.67
C LYS A 84 -8.99 4.01 -9.34
N LEU A 85 -9.53 3.53 -8.22
CA LEU A 85 -9.01 3.84 -6.89
C LEU A 85 -7.65 3.20 -6.64
N VAL A 86 -7.41 1.98 -7.13
CA VAL A 86 -6.08 1.37 -7.11
C VAL A 86 -5.07 2.21 -7.92
N GLY A 87 -5.50 2.77 -9.05
CA GLY A 87 -4.69 3.70 -9.84
C GLY A 87 -4.34 4.99 -9.08
N VAL A 88 -5.32 5.60 -8.41
CA VAL A 88 -5.10 6.79 -7.57
C VAL A 88 -4.17 6.46 -6.40
N ALA A 89 -4.36 5.32 -5.74
CA ALA A 89 -3.48 4.87 -4.66
C ALA A 89 -2.02 4.76 -5.13
N ARG A 90 -1.80 4.16 -6.31
CA ARG A 90 -0.46 4.07 -6.91
C ARG A 90 0.14 5.45 -7.17
N ALA A 91 -0.63 6.36 -7.76
CA ALA A 91 -0.17 7.72 -8.05
C ALA A 91 0.24 8.46 -6.77
N SER A 92 -0.58 8.40 -5.71
CA SER A 92 -0.24 9.05 -4.43
C SER A 92 1.01 8.46 -3.76
N LEU A 93 1.25 7.15 -3.87
CA LEU A 93 2.46 6.54 -3.34
C LEU A 93 3.70 6.86 -4.19
N GLU A 94 3.54 7.07 -5.50
CA GLU A 94 4.61 7.55 -6.38
C GLU A 94 4.99 8.99 -6.06
N GLU A 95 4.00 9.88 -5.87
CA GLU A 95 4.22 11.26 -5.42
C GLU A 95 5.01 11.30 -4.11
N LEU A 96 4.61 10.49 -3.12
CA LEU A 96 5.34 10.38 -1.86
C LEU A 96 6.79 9.91 -2.05
N LEU A 97 7.04 8.96 -2.95
CA LEU A 97 8.38 8.47 -3.23
C LEU A 97 9.25 9.59 -3.81
N LEU A 98 8.73 10.35 -4.78
CA LEU A 98 9.42 11.49 -5.36
C LEU A 98 9.74 12.56 -4.32
N ASP A 99 8.81 12.86 -3.40
CA ASP A 99 9.05 13.79 -2.30
C ASP A 99 10.19 13.31 -1.37
N CYS A 100 10.28 12.00 -1.11
CA CYS A 100 11.37 11.42 -0.31
C CYS A 100 12.72 11.51 -1.04
N GLU A 101 12.74 11.22 -2.34
CA GLU A 101 13.94 11.35 -3.18
C GLU A 101 14.42 12.81 -3.27
N ASP A 102 13.49 13.75 -3.42
CA ASP A 102 13.78 15.17 -3.43
C ASP A 102 14.32 15.67 -2.10
N PHE A 103 13.75 15.21 -0.97
CA PHE A 103 14.29 15.51 0.35
C PHE A 103 15.76 15.07 0.48
N LEU A 104 16.07 13.84 0.07
CA LEU A 104 17.45 13.32 0.11
C LEU A 104 18.38 14.13 -0.80
N ARG A 105 17.95 14.39 -2.04
CA ARG A 105 18.72 15.13 -3.05
C ARG A 105 19.03 16.55 -2.59
N GLN A 106 18.02 17.28 -2.11
CA GLN A 106 18.18 18.67 -1.64
C GLN A 106 19.10 18.78 -0.42
N LYS A 107 19.11 17.74 0.44
CA LYS A 107 20.00 17.67 1.62
C LYS A 107 21.32 16.96 1.37
N LYS A 108 21.62 16.55 0.12
CA LYS A 108 22.84 15.81 -0.26
C LYS A 108 23.03 14.51 0.54
N LEU A 109 21.93 13.83 0.86
CA LEU A 109 21.94 12.54 1.53
C LEU A 109 21.97 11.40 0.51
N ALA A 110 22.62 10.29 0.85
CA ALA A 110 22.73 9.15 -0.04
C ALA A 110 21.40 8.40 -0.16
N LEU A 111 20.95 8.16 -1.40
CA LEU A 111 19.89 7.22 -1.69
C LEU A 111 20.45 5.80 -1.66
N TRP A 112 19.87 4.93 -0.85
CA TRP A 112 20.28 3.54 -0.78
C TRP A 112 19.79 2.75 -2.00
N GLY A 113 20.72 2.10 -2.69
CA GLY A 113 20.40 1.11 -3.71
C GLY A 113 19.66 -0.11 -3.13
N LYS A 114 19.00 -0.89 -3.99
CA LYS A 114 18.20 -2.06 -3.59
C LYS A 114 18.99 -3.09 -2.77
N GLU A 115 20.29 -3.21 -3.06
CA GLU A 115 21.17 -4.18 -2.42
C GLU A 115 21.78 -3.69 -1.10
N HIS A 116 21.58 -2.42 -0.73
CA HIS A 116 22.14 -1.86 0.49
C HIS A 116 21.58 -2.60 1.74
N PRO A 117 22.42 -2.97 2.73
CA PRO A 117 21.97 -3.73 3.90
C PRO A 117 20.77 -3.11 4.62
N LYS A 118 20.77 -1.78 4.77
CA LYS A 118 19.65 -1.05 5.38
C LYS A 118 18.38 -1.06 4.53
N ALA A 119 18.50 -1.02 3.21
CA ALA A 119 17.34 -1.12 2.31
C ALA A 119 16.72 -2.53 2.40
N LYS A 120 17.55 -3.57 2.50
CA LYS A 120 17.09 -4.95 2.72
C LYS A 120 16.39 -5.09 4.07
N GLU A 121 16.98 -4.55 5.14
CA GLU A 121 16.39 -4.57 6.49
C GLU A 121 14.97 -3.98 6.51
N VAL A 122 14.77 -2.80 5.90
CA VAL A 122 13.46 -2.16 5.79
C VAL A 122 12.49 -2.98 4.93
N ARG A 123 12.94 -3.49 3.77
CA ARG A 123 12.11 -4.33 2.90
C ARG A 123 11.64 -5.61 3.58
N GLN A 124 12.44 -6.18 4.49
CA GLN A 124 12.05 -7.37 5.24
C GLN A 124 10.86 -7.13 6.18
N LEU A 125 10.60 -5.88 6.59
CA LEU A 125 9.39 -5.54 7.35
C LEU A 125 8.11 -5.87 6.56
N ALA A 126 8.18 -5.86 5.22
CA ALA A 126 7.07 -6.24 4.35
C ALA A 126 6.67 -7.73 4.42
N TYR A 127 7.48 -8.58 5.05
CA TYR A 127 7.25 -10.01 5.12
C TYR A 127 6.97 -10.52 6.53
N LYS A 128 7.06 -9.65 7.56
CA LYS A 128 6.68 -10.01 8.94
C LYS A 128 5.16 -10.14 9.05
N LYS A 129 4.70 -11.17 9.80
CA LYS A 129 3.28 -11.52 9.98
C LYS A 129 2.56 -10.62 11.01
N ASP A 130 3.27 -10.08 12.00
CA ASP A 130 2.71 -9.22 13.06
C ASP A 130 3.23 -7.79 12.90
N ARG A 131 2.64 -7.06 11.94
CA ARG A 131 3.04 -5.69 11.61
C ARG A 131 2.45 -4.73 12.62
N SER A 132 3.22 -4.37 13.63
CA SER A 132 2.96 -3.21 14.48
C SER A 132 3.98 -2.11 14.15
N TYR A 133 3.54 -0.85 14.14
CA TYR A 133 4.42 0.34 14.04
C TYR A 133 4.98 0.75 15.40
N ALA A 134 4.57 0.09 16.49
CA ALA A 134 5.23 0.23 17.78
C ALA A 134 6.60 -0.49 17.70
N LEU A 135 7.66 0.31 17.73
CA LEU A 135 8.98 -0.15 18.17
C LEU A 135 8.94 -0.53 19.65
#